data_AF-E5AVY6-F1
#
_entry.id   AF-E5AVY6-F1
#
_cell.length_a   1.000
_cell.length_b   1.000
_cell.length_c   1.000
_cell.angle_alpha   90.00
_cell.angle_beta   90.00
_cell.angle_gamma   90.00
#
_symmetry.space_group_name_H-M   'P 1'
#
loop_
_entity.id
_entity.type
_entity.pdbx_description
1 polymer ?
#
loop_
_entity_poly.entity_id
_entity_poly.type
_entity_poly.pdbx_seq_one_letter_code
_entity_poly.pdbx_strand_id
1 'polypeptide(L)'
;MALSFIARSNMNSSVAAGLMLLFFLFVLYLTARYGMKRIDVSHEEIRRVLAESNRRIDEERRNLARRLHDEVNPQLLISKHALEQLEPLVKGNEKASVLLARALEMVSDAYAQTRDIIKNTRIEVIDSIGFTAALESLVVYYTSFFNETAITLNHNLPKRPELPEAMAVSAYKIIREALLNAMKHANALPSARFGTVQQSIQPVQSRSCRRWDGYERVCEKY
;
A
#
# COMPACT_ATOMS: atom_id res chain seq x y z
N MET A 1 7.22 -22.76 -89.42
CA MET A 1 5.95 -22.36 -88.76
C MET A 1 5.69 -23.11 -87.44
N ALA A 2 6.03 -24.39 -87.29
CA ALA A 2 5.79 -25.15 -86.05
C ALA A 2 6.66 -24.73 -84.85
N LEU A 3 7.94 -24.40 -85.07
CA LEU A 3 8.87 -24.02 -83.99
C LEU A 3 8.47 -22.72 -83.26
N SER A 4 7.92 -21.74 -83.99
CA SER A 4 7.43 -20.49 -83.40
C SER A 4 6.14 -20.67 -82.58
N PHE A 5 5.31 -21.67 -82.91
CA PHE A 5 4.08 -21.95 -82.16
C PHE A 5 4.37 -22.67 -80.84
N ILE A 6 5.28 -23.65 -80.86
CA ILE A 6 5.71 -24.39 -79.66
C ILE A 6 6.46 -23.47 -78.68
N ALA A 7 7.33 -22.59 -79.19
CA ALA A 7 8.00 -21.60 -78.35
C ALA A 7 6.99 -20.63 -77.70
N ARG A 8 5.94 -20.22 -78.42
CA ARG A 8 4.90 -19.33 -77.90
C ARG A 8 3.98 -20.02 -76.90
N SER A 9 3.63 -21.30 -77.10
CA SER A 9 2.83 -22.07 -76.13
C SER A 9 3.59 -22.34 -74.83
N ASN A 10 4.89 -22.67 -74.92
CA ASN A 10 5.75 -22.89 -73.75
C ASN A 10 6.03 -21.58 -72.97
N MET A 11 6.12 -20.45 -73.69
CA MET A 11 6.24 -19.14 -73.07
C MET A 11 4.95 -18.76 -72.31
N ASN A 12 3.79 -19.01 -72.91
CA ASN A 12 2.50 -18.70 -72.28
C ASN A 12 2.23 -19.56 -71.04
N SER A 13 2.59 -20.85 -71.04
CA SER A 13 2.43 -21.73 -69.87
C SER A 13 3.37 -21.36 -68.72
N SER A 14 4.61 -20.96 -69.01
CA SER A 14 5.56 -20.49 -68.00
C SER A 14 5.11 -19.17 -67.35
N VAL A 15 4.57 -18.25 -68.14
CA VAL A 15 4.00 -16.99 -67.64
C VAL A 15 2.78 -17.26 -66.77
N ALA A 16 1.89 -18.17 -67.17
CA ALA A 16 0.73 -18.56 -66.38
C ALA A 16 1.10 -19.19 -65.04
N ALA A 17 2.12 -20.05 -65.00
CA ALA A 17 2.64 -20.63 -63.77
C ALA A 17 3.21 -19.56 -62.81
N GLY A 18 3.96 -18.58 -63.35
CA GLY A 18 4.47 -17.45 -62.57
C GLY A 18 3.37 -16.59 -61.97
N LEU A 19 2.32 -16.28 -62.74
CA LEU A 19 1.15 -15.53 -62.25
C LEU A 19 0.37 -16.29 -61.18
N MET A 20 0.20 -17.61 -61.35
CA MET A 20 -0.43 -18.46 -60.32
C MET A 20 0.39 -18.48 -59.03
N LEU A 21 1.72 -18.56 -59.12
CA LEU A 21 2.60 -18.51 -57.95
C LEU A 21 2.51 -17.15 -57.24
N LEU A 22 2.53 -16.04 -57.99
CA LEU A 22 2.36 -14.69 -57.43
C LEU A 22 1.01 -14.51 -56.76
N PHE A 23 -0.07 -15.00 -57.38
CA PHE A 23 -1.40 -14.99 -56.80
C PHE A 23 -1.46 -15.81 -55.51
N PHE A 24 -0.88 -17.01 -55.51
CA PHE A 24 -0.82 -17.87 -54.33
C PHE A 24 -0.04 -17.21 -53.18
N LEU A 25 1.15 -16.64 -53.46
CA LEU A 25 1.94 -15.90 -52.48
C LEU A 25 1.20 -14.67 -51.95
N PHE A 26 0.46 -13.97 -52.81
CA PHE A 26 -0.36 -12.84 -52.41
C PHE A 26 -1.51 -13.25 -51.49
N VAL A 27 -2.22 -14.35 -51.81
CA VAL A 27 -3.27 -14.90 -50.93
C VAL A 27 -2.68 -15.35 -49.60
N LEU A 28 -1.55 -16.05 -49.60
CA LEU A 28 -0.84 -16.46 -48.39
C LEU A 28 -0.40 -15.25 -47.53
N TYR A 29 0.09 -14.20 -48.17
CA TYR A 29 0.44 -12.95 -47.51
C TYR A 29 -0.79 -12.30 -46.85
N LEU A 30 -1.92 -12.24 -47.56
CA LEU A 30 -3.16 -11.69 -47.02
C LEU A 30 -3.67 -12.54 -45.84
N THR A 31 -3.75 -13.86 -45.97
CA THR A 31 -4.22 -14.72 -44.88
C THR A 31 -3.32 -14.64 -43.64
N ALA A 32 -2.00 -14.61 -43.82
CA ALA A 32 -1.06 -14.39 -42.73
C ALA A 32 -1.25 -13.01 -42.06
N ARG A 33 -1.41 -11.95 -42.85
CA ARG A 33 -1.67 -10.59 -42.34
C ARG A 33 -3.01 -10.48 -41.60
N TYR A 34 -4.07 -11.07 -42.13
CA TYR A 34 -5.39 -11.10 -41.49
C TYR A 34 -5.38 -11.97 -40.22
N GLY A 35 -4.64 -13.09 -40.22
CA GLY A 35 -4.45 -13.95 -39.05
C GLY A 35 -3.72 -13.23 -37.92
N MET A 36 -2.59 -12.56 -38.20
CA MET A 36 -1.85 -11.78 -37.21
C MET A 36 -2.70 -10.68 -36.57
N LYS A 37 -3.45 -9.91 -37.37
CA LYS A 37 -4.35 -8.87 -36.83
C LYS A 37 -5.41 -9.42 -35.87
N ARG A 38 -5.97 -10.60 -36.14
CA ARG A 38 -6.97 -11.23 -35.24
C ARG A 38 -6.36 -11.69 -33.93
N ILE A 39 -5.14 -12.23 -33.98
CA ILE A 39 -4.40 -12.66 -32.78
C ILE A 39 -4.06 -11.44 -31.92
N ASP A 40 -3.56 -10.36 -32.51
CA ASP A 40 -3.23 -9.13 -31.77
C ASP A 40 -4.45 -8.53 -31.06
N VAL A 41 -5.60 -8.43 -31.75
CA VAL A 41 -6.84 -7.92 -31.15
C VAL A 41 -7.32 -8.83 -30.01
N SER A 42 -7.25 -10.15 -30.19
CA SER A 42 -7.63 -11.13 -29.15
C SER A 42 -6.73 -11.05 -27.92
N HIS A 43 -5.41 -10.91 -28.10
CA HIS A 43 -4.46 -10.76 -27.00
C HIS A 43 -4.67 -9.45 -26.24
N GLU A 44 -5.00 -8.37 -26.95
CA GLU A 44 -5.30 -7.08 -26.34
C GLU A 44 -6.59 -7.13 -25.51
N GLU A 45 -7.62 -7.81 -26.01
CA GLU A 45 -8.88 -7.99 -25.30
C GLU A 45 -8.70 -8.84 -24.03
N ILE A 46 -7.96 -9.95 -24.12
CA ILE A 46 -7.60 -10.77 -22.95
C ILE A 46 -6.81 -9.95 -21.94
N ARG A 47 -5.80 -9.17 -22.38
CA ARG A 47 -5.01 -8.31 -21.48
C ARG A 47 -5.87 -7.26 -20.78
N ARG A 48 -6.82 -6.65 -21.49
CA ARG A 48 -7.74 -5.66 -20.91
C ARG A 48 -8.64 -6.29 -19.85
N VAL A 49 -9.23 -7.44 -20.14
CA VAL A 49 -10.10 -8.16 -19.18
C VAL A 49 -9.30 -8.61 -17.96
N LEU A 50 -8.09 -9.13 -18.16
CA LEU A 50 -7.19 -9.50 -17.06
C LEU A 50 -6.79 -8.29 -16.22
N ALA A 51 -6.44 -7.17 -16.85
CA ALA A 51 -6.08 -5.94 -16.15
C ALA A 51 -7.26 -5.39 -15.34
N GLU A 52 -8.46 -5.41 -15.89
CA GLU A 52 -9.70 -4.99 -15.20
C GLU A 52 -10.03 -5.93 -14.03
N SER A 53 -9.91 -7.24 -14.24
CA SER A 53 -10.11 -8.25 -13.18
C SER A 53 -9.12 -8.06 -12.03
N ASN A 54 -7.83 -7.90 -12.34
CA ASN A 54 -6.80 -7.63 -11.34
C ASN A 54 -7.08 -6.33 -10.58
N ARG A 55 -7.49 -5.27 -11.28
CA ARG A 55 -7.89 -4.01 -10.64
C ARG A 55 -9.01 -4.19 -9.63
N ARG A 56 -10.06 -4.95 -9.98
CA ARG A 56 -11.19 -5.23 -9.08
C ARG A 56 -10.77 -6.05 -7.87
N ILE A 57 -9.91 -7.05 -8.08
CA ILE A 57 -9.37 -7.87 -6.98
C ILE A 57 -8.54 -7.01 -6.04
N ASP A 58 -7.71 -6.12 -6.57
CA ASP A 58 -6.92 -5.20 -5.77
C ASP A 58 -7.85 -4.26 -4.99
N GLU A 59 -8.85 -3.65 -5.63
CA GLU A 59 -9.88 -2.82 -4.99
C GLU A 59 -10.61 -3.53 -3.84
N GLU A 60 -11.03 -4.78 -4.04
CA GLU A 60 -11.68 -5.57 -3.00
C GLU A 60 -10.72 -5.94 -1.87
N ARG A 61 -9.44 -6.23 -2.17
CA ARG A 61 -8.43 -6.42 -1.13
C ARG A 61 -8.30 -5.16 -0.27
N ARG A 62 -8.25 -3.96 -0.87
CA ARG A 62 -8.22 -2.68 -0.11
C ARG A 62 -9.44 -2.51 0.77
N ASN A 63 -10.62 -2.81 0.24
CA ASN A 63 -11.88 -2.71 0.98
C ASN A 63 -11.86 -3.65 2.19
N LEU A 64 -11.41 -4.89 1.99
CA LEU A 64 -11.32 -5.87 3.05
C LEU A 64 -10.31 -5.46 4.13
N ALA A 65 -9.12 -4.98 3.76
CA ALA A 65 -8.14 -4.56 4.74
C ALA A 65 -8.57 -3.31 5.52
N ARG A 66 -9.28 -2.37 4.87
CA ARG A 66 -9.90 -1.23 5.58
C ARG A 66 -10.91 -1.70 6.59
N ARG A 67 -11.86 -2.56 6.19
CA ARG A 67 -12.86 -3.13 7.11
C ARG A 67 -12.21 -3.88 8.26
N LEU A 68 -11.20 -4.71 8.01
CA LEU A 68 -10.45 -5.40 9.08
C LEU A 68 -9.70 -4.43 10.00
N HIS A 69 -9.12 -3.36 9.45
CA HIS A 69 -8.43 -2.35 10.23
C HIS A 69 -9.37 -1.54 11.11
N ASP A 70 -10.55 -1.19 10.60
CA ASP A 70 -11.49 -0.29 11.25
C ASP A 70 -12.50 -1.03 12.15
N GLU A 71 -12.74 -2.31 11.91
CA GLU A 71 -13.69 -3.14 12.70
C GLU A 71 -12.95 -4.11 13.64
N VAL A 72 -11.91 -4.82 13.18
CA VAL A 72 -11.37 -5.99 13.90
C VAL A 72 -10.20 -5.64 14.84
N ASN A 73 -9.20 -4.89 14.35
CA ASN A 73 -8.06 -4.46 15.19
C ASN A 73 -8.50 -3.70 16.46
N PRO A 74 -9.41 -2.72 16.34
CA PRO A 74 -10.17 -2.12 17.44
C PRO A 74 -10.65 -3.09 18.51
N GLN A 75 -11.48 -4.04 18.10
CA GLN A 75 -12.12 -5.00 18.98
C GLN A 75 -11.11 -5.88 19.70
N LEU A 76 -10.11 -6.39 18.97
CA LEU A 76 -9.05 -7.23 19.56
C LEU A 76 -8.22 -6.48 20.61
N LEU A 77 -7.90 -5.20 20.36
CA LEU A 77 -7.18 -4.38 21.30
C LEU A 77 -8.00 -4.13 22.58
N ILE A 78 -9.30 -3.86 22.43
CA ILE A 78 -10.23 -3.66 23.56
C ILE A 78 -10.40 -4.95 24.35
N SER A 79 -10.60 -6.08 23.67
CA SER A 79 -10.68 -7.39 24.32
C SER A 79 -9.42 -7.71 25.11
N LYS A 80 -8.24 -7.41 24.55
CA LYS A 80 -6.97 -7.57 25.28
C LYS A 80 -6.95 -6.70 26.54
N HIS A 81 -7.31 -5.43 26.42
CA HIS A 81 -7.29 -4.52 27.57
C HIS A 81 -8.27 -4.92 28.67
N ALA A 82 -9.49 -5.34 28.30
CA ALA A 82 -10.47 -5.87 29.24
C ALA A 82 -9.96 -7.12 29.98
N LEU A 83 -9.24 -8.01 29.28
CA LEU A 83 -8.59 -9.17 29.90
C LEU A 83 -7.44 -8.75 30.84
N GLU A 84 -6.60 -7.79 30.45
CA GLU A 84 -5.53 -7.25 31.31
C GLU A 84 -6.08 -6.67 32.62
N GLN A 85 -7.26 -6.05 32.60
CA GLN A 85 -7.93 -5.54 33.81
C GLN A 85 -8.36 -6.66 34.79
N LEU A 86 -8.51 -7.91 34.32
CA LEU A 86 -8.84 -9.06 35.17
C LEU A 86 -7.61 -9.63 35.89
N GLU A 87 -6.40 -9.33 35.44
CA GLU A 87 -5.15 -9.84 35.99
C GLU A 87 -4.99 -9.62 37.52
N PRO A 88 -5.24 -8.41 38.07
CA PRO A 88 -5.22 -8.21 39.51
C PRO A 88 -6.34 -8.95 40.26
N LEU A 89 -7.47 -9.24 39.60
CA LEU A 89 -8.64 -9.88 40.22
C LEU A 89 -8.49 -11.41 40.34
N VAL A 90 -7.67 -12.03 39.49
CA VAL A 90 -7.40 -13.47 39.52
C VAL A 90 -6.19 -13.85 40.38
N LYS A 91 -5.49 -12.85 40.96
CA LYS A 91 -4.36 -13.09 41.86
C LYS A 91 -4.78 -14.00 43.02
N GLY A 92 -4.05 -15.12 43.17
CA GLY A 92 -4.31 -16.12 44.21
C GLY A 92 -5.13 -17.33 43.74
N ASN A 93 -5.65 -17.32 42.51
CA ASN A 93 -6.28 -18.49 41.89
C ASN A 93 -5.48 -18.93 40.66
N GLU A 94 -4.62 -19.93 40.86
CA GLU A 94 -3.67 -20.39 39.84
C GLU A 94 -4.35 -20.89 38.56
N LYS A 95 -5.50 -21.57 38.68
CA LYS A 95 -6.29 -22.01 37.51
C LYS A 95 -6.84 -20.81 36.72
N ALA A 96 -7.34 -19.80 37.41
CA ALA A 96 -7.86 -18.59 36.76
C ALA A 96 -6.74 -17.79 36.08
N SER A 97 -5.57 -17.67 36.71
CA SER A 97 -4.39 -17.02 36.13
C SER A 97 -3.91 -17.70 34.85
N VAL A 98 -3.85 -19.04 34.83
CA VAL A 98 -3.45 -19.80 33.63
C VAL A 98 -4.46 -19.62 32.48
N LEU A 99 -5.77 -19.64 32.77
CA LEU A 99 -6.80 -19.41 31.76
C LEU A 99 -6.75 -17.99 31.20
N LEU A 100 -6.51 -17.00 32.06
CA LEU A 100 -6.36 -15.61 31.65
C LEU A 100 -5.14 -15.40 30.75
N ALA A 101 -3.99 -15.98 31.12
CA ALA A 101 -2.77 -15.91 30.31
C ALA A 101 -2.99 -16.50 28.90
N ARG A 102 -3.68 -17.65 28.81
CA ARG A 102 -4.03 -18.26 27.53
C ARG A 102 -4.99 -17.40 26.70
N ALA A 103 -5.98 -16.77 27.33
CA ALA A 103 -6.90 -15.87 26.63
C ALA A 103 -6.15 -14.63 26.07
N LEU A 104 -5.22 -14.07 26.83
CA LEU A 104 -4.37 -12.96 26.40
C LEU A 104 -3.46 -13.35 25.22
N GLU A 105 -2.89 -14.55 25.25
CA GLU A 105 -2.09 -15.09 24.14
C GLU A 105 -2.93 -15.24 22.87
N MET A 106 -4.11 -15.86 22.96
CA MET A 106 -5.02 -16.03 21.82
C MET A 106 -5.43 -14.70 21.18
N VAL A 107 -5.75 -13.69 21.99
CA VAL A 107 -6.09 -12.34 21.48
C VAL A 107 -4.88 -11.66 20.85
N SER A 108 -3.69 -11.84 21.42
CA SER A 108 -2.44 -11.30 20.87
C SER A 108 -2.10 -11.93 19.52
N ASP A 109 -2.29 -13.24 19.38
CA ASP A 109 -2.08 -13.97 18.13
C ASP A 109 -3.09 -13.56 17.06
N ALA A 110 -4.37 -13.45 17.42
CA ALA A 110 -5.41 -12.96 16.52
C ALA A 110 -5.10 -11.53 16.02
N TYR A 111 -4.58 -10.68 16.90
CA TYR A 111 -4.16 -9.32 16.55
C TYR A 111 -2.96 -9.32 15.60
N ALA A 112 -1.96 -10.17 15.86
CA ALA A 112 -0.80 -10.32 14.97
C ALA A 112 -1.20 -10.81 13.57
N GLN A 113 -2.04 -11.85 13.49
CA GLN A 113 -2.55 -12.41 12.23
C GLN A 113 -3.34 -11.38 11.43
N THR A 114 -4.25 -10.64 12.09
CA THR A 114 -5.03 -9.57 11.46
C THR A 114 -4.11 -8.45 10.95
N ARG A 115 -3.10 -8.08 11.73
CA ARG A 115 -2.11 -7.06 11.33
C ARG A 115 -1.29 -7.50 10.12
N ASP A 116 -0.97 -8.78 9.98
CA ASP A 116 -0.21 -9.29 8.84
C ASP A 116 -1.06 -9.37 7.56
N ILE A 117 -2.35 -9.71 7.67
CA ILE A 117 -3.33 -9.59 6.56
C ILE A 117 -3.41 -8.13 6.08
N ILE A 118 -3.47 -7.18 7.01
CA ILE A 118 -3.56 -5.75 6.70
C ILE A 118 -2.25 -5.19 6.14
N LYS A 119 -1.09 -5.63 6.61
CA LYS A 119 0.23 -5.15 6.12
C LYS A 119 0.42 -5.38 4.62
N ASN A 120 -0.13 -6.45 4.07
CA ASN A 120 -0.09 -6.73 2.64
C ASN A 120 -1.01 -5.81 1.80
N THR A 121 -1.78 -4.93 2.45
CA THR A 121 -2.79 -4.07 1.82
C THR A 121 -2.63 -2.59 2.21
N ARG A 122 -1.59 -2.26 2.98
CA ARG A 122 -1.49 -0.96 3.69
C ARG A 122 -1.05 0.23 2.82
N ILE A 123 -0.86 0.03 1.53
CA ILE A 123 -0.51 1.09 0.58
C ILE A 123 -1.72 2.04 0.36
N GLU A 124 -2.97 1.63 0.66
CA GLU A 124 -4.13 2.26 0.01
C GLU A 124 -5.00 3.20 0.88
N VAL A 125 -4.82 3.26 2.19
CA VAL A 125 -5.67 4.12 3.07
C VAL A 125 -5.29 5.59 2.96
N ILE A 126 -4.00 5.90 2.93
CA ILE A 126 -3.52 7.28 2.75
C ILE A 126 -3.89 7.81 1.36
N ASP A 127 -3.86 6.95 0.35
CA ASP A 127 -4.17 7.30 -1.03
C ASP A 127 -5.64 7.67 -1.26
N SER A 128 -6.56 7.11 -0.48
CA SER A 128 -8.01 7.29 -0.71
C SER A 128 -8.61 8.53 -0.04
N ILE A 129 -8.22 8.84 1.20
CA ILE A 129 -8.78 9.96 1.99
C ILE A 129 -7.77 11.08 2.29
N GLY A 130 -6.48 10.84 2.05
CA GLY A 130 -5.42 11.76 2.39
C GLY A 130 -4.94 11.62 3.83
N PHE A 131 -3.67 11.95 4.05
CA PHE A 131 -2.99 11.78 5.34
C PHE A 131 -3.68 12.50 6.51
N THR A 132 -4.15 13.74 6.30
CA THR A 132 -4.79 14.55 7.36
C THR A 132 -6.12 13.95 7.81
N ALA A 133 -6.99 13.57 6.87
CA ALA A 133 -8.27 12.93 7.19
C ALA A 133 -8.06 11.57 7.87
N ALA A 134 -7.02 10.82 7.48
CA ALA A 134 -6.67 9.57 8.15
C ALA A 134 -6.29 9.79 9.63
N LEU A 135 -5.58 10.88 9.96
CA LEU A 135 -5.24 11.23 11.34
C LEU A 135 -6.46 11.68 12.17
N GLU A 136 -7.35 12.48 11.58
CA GLU A 136 -8.58 12.92 12.25
C GLU A 136 -9.48 11.73 12.59
N SER A 137 -9.71 10.84 11.62
CA SER A 137 -10.47 9.59 11.82
C SER A 137 -9.84 8.72 12.91
N LEU A 138 -8.51 8.64 12.96
CA LEU A 138 -7.80 7.88 13.99
C LEU A 138 -8.09 8.42 15.40
N VAL A 139 -8.12 9.75 15.57
CA VAL A 139 -8.41 10.39 16.86
C VAL A 139 -9.88 10.26 17.25
N VAL A 140 -10.82 10.44 16.32
CA VAL A 140 -12.26 10.22 16.57
C VAL A 140 -12.50 8.78 17.01
N TYR A 141 -11.92 7.83 16.28
CA TYR A 141 -11.97 6.41 16.60
C TYR A 141 -11.51 6.19 18.06
N TYR A 142 -10.30 6.61 18.42
CA TYR A 142 -9.81 6.38 19.79
C TYR A 142 -10.59 7.14 20.86
N THR A 143 -11.05 8.36 20.61
CA THR A 143 -11.84 9.14 21.57
C THR A 143 -13.18 8.47 21.87
N SER A 144 -13.81 7.85 20.87
CA SER A 144 -15.08 7.14 21.06
C SER A 144 -14.95 5.87 21.91
N PHE A 145 -13.75 5.31 22.01
CA PHE A 145 -13.49 4.05 22.73
C PHE A 145 -12.99 4.25 24.16
N PHE A 146 -12.25 5.33 24.42
CA PHE A 146 -11.76 5.66 25.76
C PHE A 146 -12.63 6.77 26.35
N ASN A 147 -13.79 6.40 26.90
CA ASN A 147 -14.80 7.33 27.47
C ASN A 147 -14.24 8.31 28.52
N GLU A 148 -13.09 8.01 29.13
CA GLU A 148 -12.46 8.82 30.18
C GLU A 148 -11.33 9.72 29.66
N THR A 149 -10.92 9.58 28.38
CA THR A 149 -9.73 10.24 27.84
C THR A 149 -10.08 11.11 26.64
N ALA A 150 -10.15 12.43 26.86
CA ALA A 150 -10.33 13.39 25.77
C ALA A 150 -9.03 13.52 24.95
N ILE A 151 -9.02 12.97 23.73
CA ILE A 151 -7.91 13.12 22.79
C ILE A 151 -8.20 14.33 21.90
N THR A 152 -7.33 15.34 21.95
CA THR A 152 -7.43 16.52 21.08
C THR A 152 -6.32 16.49 20.05
N LEU A 153 -6.66 16.47 18.76
CA LEU A 153 -5.71 16.57 17.65
C LEU A 153 -5.58 18.04 17.22
N ASN A 154 -4.47 18.69 17.58
CA ASN A 154 -4.12 20.00 17.05
C ASN A 154 -3.09 19.86 15.93
N HIS A 155 -3.43 20.30 14.72
CA HIS A 155 -2.55 20.24 13.56
C HIS A 155 -2.79 21.47 12.66
N ASN A 156 -1.75 21.85 11.90
CA ASN A 156 -1.83 22.90 10.87
C ASN A 156 -1.50 22.30 9.49
N LEU A 157 -2.00 21.08 9.24
CA LEU A 157 -1.80 20.39 7.96
C LEU A 157 -2.89 20.82 6.98
N PRO A 158 -2.57 21.03 5.70
CA PRO A 158 -3.60 21.14 4.67
C PRO A 158 -4.39 19.82 4.57
N LYS A 159 -5.60 19.85 4.01
CA LYS A 159 -6.44 18.64 3.82
C LYS A 159 -5.71 17.53 3.05
N ARG A 160 -4.87 17.90 2.09
CA ARG A 160 -3.96 17.01 1.35
C ARG A 160 -2.54 17.58 1.39
N PRO A 161 -1.71 17.15 2.35
CA PRO A 161 -0.31 17.52 2.37
C PRO A 161 0.46 16.79 1.27
N GLU A 162 1.33 17.50 0.57
CA GLU A 162 2.27 16.92 -0.39
C GLU A 162 3.38 16.19 0.38
N LEU A 163 3.10 14.95 0.76
CA LEU A 163 4.05 14.05 1.39
C LEU A 163 4.34 12.89 0.44
N PRO A 164 5.61 12.48 0.27
CA PRO A 164 5.93 11.21 -0.34
C PRO A 164 5.18 10.08 0.39
N GLU A 165 4.60 9.16 -0.37
CA GLU A 165 3.75 8.08 0.16
C GLU A 165 4.42 7.32 1.31
N ALA A 166 5.69 6.93 1.12
CA ALA A 166 6.48 6.24 2.13
C ALA A 166 6.64 7.05 3.44
N MET A 167 6.71 8.38 3.36
CA MET A 167 6.75 9.25 4.53
C MET A 167 5.41 9.35 5.22
N ALA A 168 4.32 9.52 4.46
CA ALA A 168 2.96 9.58 5.02
C ALA A 168 2.63 8.28 5.76
N VAL A 169 2.97 7.13 5.19
CA VAL A 169 2.79 5.81 5.81
C VAL A 169 3.60 5.69 7.11
N SER A 170 4.86 6.14 7.09
CA SER A 170 5.75 6.08 8.25
C SER A 170 5.28 7.01 9.37
N ALA A 171 4.92 8.25 9.04
CA ALA A 171 4.39 9.21 10.00
C ALA A 171 3.08 8.72 10.62
N TYR A 172 2.17 8.18 9.82
CA TYR A 172 0.91 7.63 10.32
C TYR A 172 1.15 6.45 11.28
N LYS A 173 2.11 5.57 10.97
CA LYS A 173 2.54 4.48 11.87
C LYS A 173 3.04 5.01 13.21
N ILE A 174 3.92 6.01 13.17
CA ILE A 174 4.51 6.61 14.37
C ILE A 174 3.42 7.25 15.24
N ILE A 175 2.55 8.06 14.63
CA ILE A 175 1.47 8.75 15.36
C ILE A 175 0.49 7.75 15.97
N ARG A 176 0.10 6.72 15.22
CA ARG A 176 -0.80 5.67 15.73
C ARG A 176 -0.21 4.94 16.94
N GLU A 177 1.06 4.55 16.86
CA GLU A 177 1.73 3.86 17.96
C GLU A 177 1.93 4.79 19.16
N ALA A 178 2.26 6.06 18.93
CA ALA A 178 2.39 7.06 19.97
C ALA A 178 1.05 7.32 20.70
N LEU A 179 -0.05 7.43 19.96
CA LEU A 179 -1.40 7.53 20.51
C LEU A 179 -1.75 6.29 21.32
N LEU A 180 -1.51 5.10 20.77
CA LEU A 180 -1.74 3.83 21.46
C LEU A 180 -0.96 3.73 22.77
N ASN A 181 0.33 4.06 22.73
CA ASN A 181 1.19 4.08 23.92
C ASN A 181 0.70 5.11 24.93
N ALA A 182 0.35 6.32 24.49
CA ALA A 182 -0.19 7.34 25.38
C ALA A 182 -1.49 6.88 26.04
N MET A 183 -2.42 6.24 25.33
CA MET A 183 -3.65 5.73 25.93
C MET A 183 -3.39 4.56 26.88
N LYS A 184 -2.51 3.63 26.50
CA LYS A 184 -2.10 2.50 27.35
C LYS A 184 -1.46 2.97 28.65
N HIS A 185 -0.72 4.08 28.61
CA HIS A 185 0.02 4.62 29.75
C HIS A 185 -0.67 5.84 30.42
N ALA A 186 -1.76 6.39 29.85
CA ALA A 186 -2.50 7.53 30.40
C ALA A 186 -3.28 7.17 31.67
N ASN A 187 -3.55 5.88 31.92
CA ASN A 187 -4.00 5.42 33.24
C ASN A 187 -2.96 5.65 34.36
N ALA A 188 -1.77 6.18 34.05
CA ALA A 188 -0.80 6.67 35.03
C ALA A 188 -0.70 8.22 35.10
N LEU A 189 -1.18 8.97 34.12
CA LEU A 189 -1.06 10.45 34.09
C LEU A 189 -2.25 11.09 33.34
N PRO A 190 -3.08 11.90 34.01
CA PRO A 190 -4.14 12.64 33.35
C PRO A 190 -3.52 13.76 32.49
N SER A 191 -3.92 13.83 31.22
CA SER A 191 -3.55 14.84 30.21
C SER A 191 -2.23 14.66 29.43
N ALA A 192 -2.20 13.69 28.51
CA ALA A 192 -1.24 13.71 27.41
C ALA A 192 -1.67 14.76 26.36
N ARG A 193 -1.10 15.98 26.42
CA ARG A 193 -1.20 16.97 25.33
C ARG A 193 -0.08 16.70 24.32
N PHE A 194 -0.44 16.33 23.09
CA PHE A 194 0.52 16.28 21.99
C PHE A 194 0.73 17.70 21.44
N GLY A 195 1.82 18.35 21.85
CA GLY A 195 2.33 19.57 21.23
C GLY A 195 3.55 19.26 20.38
N THR A 196 3.63 19.80 19.16
CA THR A 196 4.86 19.76 18.36
C THR A 196 5.93 20.66 18.97
N VAL A 197 7.16 20.14 19.07
CA VAL A 197 8.36 20.93 19.33
C VAL A 197 8.53 21.92 18.19
N GLN A 198 8.35 23.20 18.49
CA GLN A 198 8.60 24.30 17.57
C GLN A 198 10.10 24.55 17.54
N GLN A 199 10.84 23.73 16.79
CA GLN A 199 12.21 24.10 16.43
C GLN A 199 12.14 24.90 15.13
N SER A 200 12.18 26.23 15.30
CA SER A 200 12.43 27.16 14.20
C SER A 200 13.67 26.68 13.43
N ILE A 201 13.47 26.18 12.23
CA ILE A 201 14.58 25.99 11.29
C ILE A 201 15.00 27.40 10.88
N GLN A 202 15.95 27.98 11.62
CA GLN A 202 16.69 29.11 11.10
C GLN A 202 17.49 28.62 9.88
N PRO A 203 17.55 29.40 8.79
CA PRO A 203 18.35 29.02 7.63
C PRO A 203 19.79 28.83 8.10
N VAL A 204 20.34 27.64 7.86
CA VAL A 204 21.75 27.35 8.09
C VAL A 204 22.55 28.30 7.19
N GLN A 205 23.07 29.38 7.78
CA GLN A 205 24.09 30.19 7.14
C GLN A 205 25.27 29.27 6.87
N SER A 206 25.64 29.17 5.60
CA SER A 206 26.80 28.43 5.12
C SER A 206 28.07 28.98 5.77
N ARG A 207 28.48 28.42 6.92
CA ARG A 207 29.84 28.61 7.42
C ARG A 207 30.74 27.68 6.61
N SER A 208 31.50 28.26 5.69
CA SER A 208 32.57 27.57 4.98
C SER A 208 33.61 27.08 5.98
N CYS A 209 33.66 25.78 6.26
CA CYS A 209 34.80 25.18 6.95
C CYS A 209 35.77 24.64 5.91
N ARG A 210 36.88 25.37 5.71
CA ARG A 210 38.07 24.84 5.04
C ARG A 210 38.84 23.96 6.03
N ARG A 211 39.17 22.76 5.54
CA ARG A 211 40.24 21.86 6.00
C ARG A 211 39.95 21.05 7.28
N TRP A 212 40.00 19.73 7.12
CA TRP A 212 39.98 18.71 8.17
C TRP A 212 41.43 18.31 8.47
N ASP A 213 41.92 18.58 9.68
CA ASP A 213 43.08 17.87 10.24
C ASP A 213 42.57 17.09 11.46
N GLY A 214 42.60 15.77 11.33
CA GLY A 214 41.65 14.89 11.99
C GLY A 214 41.96 14.53 13.43
N TYR A 215 41.76 15.44 14.38
CA TYR A 215 41.35 15.13 15.76
C TYR A 215 40.80 16.44 16.40
N GLU A 216 39.50 16.45 16.73
CA GLU A 216 38.70 17.53 17.36
C GLU A 216 38.23 18.74 16.52
N ARG A 217 36.90 18.97 16.54
CA ARG A 217 36.26 20.20 16.02
C ARG A 217 36.30 21.27 17.09
N VAL A 218 37.15 22.28 16.92
CA VAL A 218 37.06 23.53 17.70
C VAL A 218 36.25 24.54 16.89
N CYS A 219 35.07 24.92 17.39
CA CYS A 219 34.30 26.03 16.85
C CYS A 219 34.45 27.25 17.77
N GLU A 220 35.28 28.22 17.38
CA GLU A 220 35.34 29.53 18.04
C GLU A 220 34.04 30.32 17.78
N LYS A 221 33.45 30.83 18.87
CA LYS A 221 32.34 31.77 18.83
C LYS A 221 32.89 33.18 18.62
N TYR A 222 32.59 33.77 17.47
CA TYR A 222 32.36 35.21 17.34
C TYR A 222 30.86 35.43 17.21
#